data_AF-A0A820NXS8-F1
#
_entry.id   AF-A0A820NXS8-F1
#
_cell.length_a   1.000
_cell.length_b   1.000
_cell.length_c   1.000
_cell.angle_alpha   90.00
_cell.angle_beta   90.00
_cell.angle_gamma   90.00
#
_symmetry.space_group_name_H-M   'P 1'
#
loop_
_entity.id
_entity.type
_entity.pdbx_description
1 polymer ?
#
loop_
_entity_poly.entity_id
_entity_poly.type
_entity_poly.pdbx_seq_one_letter_code
_entity_poly.pdbx_strand_id
1 'polypeptide(L)'
;MLSRDNPNVNIALENLIDLEMKKQGSFLLKIGSCNIHVVHTAFKNGMTVSKWNVDSFCLDLYSWFKCSPARQEDFKNIIEEIDSALEKTILYFSITRWVLMGKVVNRILEQWDTLSDYFLRFLPEKQPSQIRENKRYDNIKLVLSSNLSKVALNFVSYLCENIFDRFLTYFQSEEPLIHLLYNEMVHMYKNILLSFLKPDTINNKSGSDLLNISFEQTVQWTSDKEIKIGERTRKLIPTLNFDERKSFYQTVRKIYENIANYLKKNLPLNNMFLRDLQVLGPLSRADRSSGDQIVRVARTIPNLLNDKDIDKLEHEWILYSTESIDQTWFIKDEYVDPNGNSHIKYHPIDYYWNEVFSILTNSGVPKYPTLCKLIKNVLIISHGNADVERGFSINSNIVTENRSSLSELSINGLRLVHDGVKFYGYGSSHKVSITPEMINIVKKSSNNYREQLIASKVAVAIHDNQNKENEISQNEKQKQKQFEEEKITLDKQKNLDKQVKEAELLIEEGTNRLDKALISGALSEAYAAKLLLDGGREKLKSTHEQQEKLTNELDKLRLKRRDAFFHEQSSNKKLKSIHRNDDTSVKILDDKI
;
A
#
# COMPACT_ATOMS: atom_id res chain seq x y z
N MET A 1 13.33 4.96 0.51
CA MET A 1 11.89 5.11 0.86
C MET A 1 11.10 4.10 0.04
N LEU A 2 10.03 3.54 0.57
CA LEU A 2 9.06 2.73 -0.19
C LEU A 2 7.74 3.50 -0.27
N SER A 3 7.28 3.82 -1.49
CA SER A 3 5.95 4.42 -1.68
C SER A 3 4.89 3.33 -1.60
N ARG A 4 3.91 3.47 -0.70
CA ARG A 4 2.92 2.41 -0.44
C ARG A 4 1.61 2.92 0.15
N ASP A 5 0.57 2.11 -0.01
CA ASP A 5 -0.71 2.35 0.67
C ASP A 5 -0.66 1.89 2.13
N ASN A 6 -1.75 2.18 2.85
CA ASN A 6 -1.89 1.89 4.27
C ASN A 6 -2.23 0.44 4.69
N PRO A 7 -2.53 -0.56 3.81
CA PRO A 7 -2.78 -1.93 4.27
C PRO A 7 -1.62 -2.51 5.08
N ASN A 8 -1.95 -3.31 6.10
CA ASN A 8 -0.97 -3.94 7.00
C ASN A 8 0.07 -4.80 6.26
N VAL A 9 -0.30 -5.43 5.14
CA VAL A 9 0.60 -6.23 4.31
C VAL A 9 1.73 -5.37 3.74
N ASN A 10 1.43 -4.16 3.27
CA ASN A 10 2.44 -3.25 2.73
C ASN A 10 3.36 -2.70 3.83
N ILE A 11 2.82 -2.47 5.04
CA ILE A 11 3.60 -2.09 6.22
C ILE A 11 4.56 -3.22 6.60
N ALA A 12 4.10 -4.47 6.59
CA ALA A 12 4.93 -5.63 6.88
C ALA A 12 6.07 -5.77 5.87
N LEU A 13 5.77 -5.60 4.57
CA LEU A 13 6.79 -5.62 3.51
C LEU A 13 7.84 -4.50 3.70
N GLU A 14 7.41 -3.28 3.99
CA GLU A 14 8.33 -2.16 4.28
C GLU A 14 9.27 -2.50 5.45
N ASN A 15 8.73 -3.09 6.52
CA ASN A 15 9.53 -3.47 7.69
C ASN A 15 10.52 -4.60 7.39
N LEU A 16 10.15 -5.57 6.55
CA LEU A 16 11.05 -6.63 6.10
C LEU A 16 12.20 -6.06 5.25
N ILE A 17 11.89 -5.15 4.32
CA ILE A 17 12.91 -4.47 3.50
C ILE A 17 13.82 -3.62 4.38
N ASP A 18 13.26 -2.85 5.31
CA ASP A 18 14.03 -2.03 6.27
C ASP A 18 14.96 -2.88 7.14
N LEU A 19 14.51 -4.07 7.57
CA LEU A 19 15.34 -5.02 8.32
C LEU A 19 16.54 -5.50 7.47
N GLU A 20 16.32 -5.79 6.20
CA GLU A 20 17.40 -6.23 5.31
C GLU A 20 18.39 -5.09 5.01
N MET A 21 17.90 -3.86 4.80
CA MET A 21 18.75 -2.69 4.63
C MET A 21 19.61 -2.42 5.87
N LYS A 22 19.08 -2.64 7.07
CA LYS A 22 19.84 -2.51 8.33
C LYS A 22 20.99 -3.50 8.46
N LYS A 23 20.82 -4.73 7.95
CA LYS A 23 21.94 -5.69 7.90
C LYS A 23 23.11 -5.21 7.04
N GLN A 24 22.82 -4.35 6.07
CA GLN A 24 23.81 -3.75 5.16
C GLN A 24 24.32 -2.38 5.64
N GLY A 25 24.01 -1.95 6.86
CA GLY A 25 24.43 -0.65 7.39
C GLY A 25 23.67 0.55 6.81
N SER A 26 22.44 0.34 6.32
CA SER A 26 21.54 1.38 5.83
C SER A 26 20.18 1.27 6.52
N PHE A 27 19.22 2.11 6.15
CA PHE A 27 17.83 1.95 6.59
C PHE A 27 16.88 2.55 5.56
N LEU A 28 15.60 2.22 5.65
CA LEU A 28 14.60 2.81 4.78
C LEU A 28 14.08 4.12 5.37
N LEU A 29 14.17 5.21 4.61
CA LEU A 29 13.54 6.48 4.97
C LEU A 29 12.01 6.31 5.02
N LYS A 30 11.43 6.42 6.22
CA LYS A 30 9.98 6.26 6.47
C LYS A 30 9.29 7.62 6.54
N ILE A 31 8.57 7.99 5.46
CA ILE A 31 7.81 9.24 5.41
C ILE A 31 6.31 9.07 5.69
N GLY A 32 5.82 7.83 5.74
CA GLY A 32 4.40 7.51 5.94
C GLY A 32 3.82 6.73 4.75
N SER A 33 2.51 6.48 4.81
CA SER A 33 1.75 5.91 3.68
C SER A 33 1.28 7.01 2.72
N CYS A 34 0.72 6.60 1.58
CA CYS A 34 0.17 7.53 0.60
C CYS A 34 -0.89 8.47 1.23
N ASN A 35 -0.57 9.76 1.31
CA ASN A 35 -1.45 10.75 1.93
C ASN A 35 -2.76 10.93 1.15
N ILE A 36 -2.74 10.77 -0.18
CA ILE A 36 -3.95 10.81 -1.02
C ILE A 36 -4.94 9.72 -0.57
N HIS A 37 -4.45 8.49 -0.32
CA HIS A 37 -5.26 7.39 0.19
C HIS A 37 -5.76 7.60 1.62
N VAL A 38 -4.93 8.20 2.48
CA VAL A 38 -5.35 8.58 3.85
C VAL A 38 -6.52 9.56 3.78
N VAL A 39 -6.40 10.61 2.96
CA VAL A 39 -7.43 11.64 2.79
C VAL A 39 -8.71 11.07 2.17
N HIS A 40 -8.59 10.20 1.17
CA HIS A 40 -9.72 9.46 0.62
C HIS A 40 -10.46 8.63 1.65
N THR A 41 -9.69 7.88 2.44
CA THR A 41 -10.25 6.97 3.42
C THR A 41 -10.88 7.76 4.58
N ALA A 42 -10.35 8.93 4.93
CA ALA A 42 -10.96 9.84 5.89
C ALA A 42 -12.36 10.28 5.44
N PHE A 43 -12.50 10.73 4.19
CA PHE A 43 -13.80 11.12 3.63
C PHE A 43 -14.79 9.96 3.67
N LYS A 44 -14.38 8.78 3.17
CA LYS A 44 -15.20 7.56 3.20
C LYS A 44 -15.66 7.23 4.62
N ASN A 45 -14.75 7.20 5.59
CA ASN A 45 -15.09 6.92 6.99
C ASN A 45 -16.08 7.92 7.56
N GLY A 46 -15.90 9.22 7.28
CA GLY A 46 -16.89 10.24 7.61
C GLY A 46 -18.28 9.89 7.07
N MET A 47 -18.37 9.59 5.78
CA MET A 47 -19.63 9.28 5.11
C MET A 47 -20.31 8.01 5.62
N THR A 48 -19.56 6.97 6.04
CA THR A 48 -20.13 5.72 6.56
C THR A 48 -20.92 5.89 7.86
N VAL A 49 -20.72 6.99 8.59
CA VAL A 49 -21.47 7.31 9.81
C VAL A 49 -22.85 7.89 9.48
N SER A 50 -23.03 8.41 8.28
CA SER A 50 -24.33 8.84 7.78
C SER A 50 -25.13 7.65 7.26
N LYS A 51 -26.45 7.70 7.44
CA LYS A 51 -27.40 6.76 6.81
C LYS A 51 -27.88 7.26 5.45
N TRP A 52 -27.14 8.16 4.81
CA TRP A 52 -27.58 8.84 3.59
C TRP A 52 -27.36 7.99 2.32
N ASN A 53 -26.52 6.95 2.38
CA ASN A 53 -26.29 5.99 1.28
C ASN A 53 -25.99 6.65 -0.08
N VAL A 54 -25.22 7.75 -0.06
CA VAL A 54 -24.94 8.60 -1.23
C VAL A 54 -24.22 7.82 -2.33
N ASP A 55 -23.31 6.92 -1.96
CA ASP A 55 -22.60 6.02 -2.86
C ASP A 55 -23.55 5.06 -3.59
N SER A 56 -24.45 4.41 -2.85
CA SER A 56 -25.48 3.53 -3.43
C SER A 56 -26.39 4.29 -4.38
N PHE A 57 -26.83 5.50 -4.00
CA PHE A 57 -27.67 6.33 -4.85
C PHE A 57 -26.98 6.72 -6.17
N CYS A 58 -25.73 7.18 -6.12
CA CYS A 58 -24.95 7.49 -7.32
C CYS A 58 -24.81 6.28 -8.26
N LEU A 59 -24.56 5.09 -7.70
CA LEU A 59 -24.42 3.86 -8.47
C LEU A 59 -25.74 3.38 -9.09
N ASP A 60 -26.83 3.45 -8.32
CA ASP A 60 -28.17 3.11 -8.79
C ASP A 60 -28.59 4.03 -9.93
N LEU A 61 -28.37 5.33 -9.79
CA LEU A 61 -28.71 6.30 -10.82
C LEU A 61 -27.91 6.07 -12.11
N TYR A 62 -26.59 5.91 -12.00
CA TYR A 62 -25.76 5.60 -13.17
C TYR A 62 -26.18 4.29 -13.85
N SER A 63 -26.41 3.25 -13.05
CA SER A 63 -26.80 1.93 -13.58
C SER A 63 -28.17 1.96 -14.24
N TRP A 64 -29.10 2.80 -13.77
CA TRP A 64 -30.41 2.98 -14.39
C TRP A 64 -30.29 3.35 -15.87
N PHE A 65 -29.50 4.38 -16.15
CA PHE A 65 -29.28 4.91 -17.49
C PHE A 65 -28.31 4.05 -18.31
N LYS A 66 -27.25 3.50 -17.72
CA LYS A 66 -26.29 2.65 -18.45
C LYS A 66 -26.97 1.41 -19.05
N CYS A 67 -27.94 0.83 -18.36
CA CYS A 67 -28.56 -0.44 -18.77
C CYS A 67 -29.55 -0.31 -19.95
N SER A 68 -29.97 0.89 -20.36
CA SER A 68 -30.97 1.04 -21.41
C SER A 68 -30.79 2.35 -22.19
N PRO A 69 -30.49 2.27 -23.50
CA PRO A 69 -30.48 3.43 -24.38
C PRO A 69 -31.84 4.14 -24.42
N ALA A 70 -32.95 3.39 -24.42
CA ALA A 70 -34.30 3.96 -24.41
C ALA A 70 -34.54 4.86 -23.18
N ARG A 71 -34.02 4.49 -22.00
CA ARG A 71 -34.11 5.35 -20.80
C ARG A 71 -33.28 6.62 -20.91
N GLN A 72 -32.15 6.56 -21.61
CA GLN A 72 -31.33 7.75 -21.88
C GLN A 72 -32.06 8.69 -22.83
N GLU A 73 -32.71 8.15 -23.87
CA GLU A 73 -33.52 8.90 -24.81
C GLU A 73 -34.75 9.54 -24.14
N ASP A 74 -35.52 8.77 -23.35
CA ASP A 74 -36.64 9.28 -22.56
C ASP A 74 -36.21 10.47 -21.68
N PHE A 75 -35.09 10.32 -20.97
CA PHE A 75 -34.57 11.37 -20.09
C PHE A 75 -34.05 12.59 -20.87
N LYS A 76 -33.42 12.37 -22.03
CA LYS A 76 -32.98 13.46 -22.91
C LYS A 76 -34.17 14.29 -23.41
N ASN A 77 -35.27 13.66 -23.79
CA ASN A 77 -36.48 14.36 -24.22
C ASN A 77 -37.02 15.28 -23.11
N ILE A 78 -36.99 14.83 -21.85
CA ILE A 78 -37.38 15.67 -20.70
C ILE A 78 -36.38 16.80 -20.44
N ILE A 79 -35.08 16.56 -20.61
CA ILE A 79 -34.08 17.63 -20.55
C ILE A 79 -34.39 18.70 -21.59
N GLU A 80 -34.70 18.31 -22.83
CA GLU A 80 -35.04 19.26 -23.90
C GLU A 80 -36.30 20.07 -23.58
N GLU A 81 -37.29 19.48 -22.91
CA GLU A 81 -38.50 20.18 -22.45
C GLU A 81 -38.24 21.18 -21.31
N ILE A 82 -37.31 20.87 -20.40
CA ILE A 82 -37.04 21.68 -19.19
C ILE A 82 -35.94 22.72 -19.45
N ASP A 83 -34.79 22.28 -19.95
CA ASP A 83 -33.64 23.12 -20.29
C ASP A 83 -32.66 22.37 -21.20
N SER A 84 -32.74 22.66 -22.51
CA SER A 84 -31.85 22.10 -23.53
C SER A 84 -30.34 22.30 -23.27
N ALA A 85 -29.94 23.27 -22.43
CA ALA A 85 -28.54 23.51 -22.09
C ALA A 85 -27.99 22.53 -21.02
N LEU A 86 -28.84 21.71 -20.39
CA LEU A 86 -28.47 20.78 -19.32
C LEU A 86 -28.06 19.37 -19.80
N GLU A 87 -27.98 19.10 -21.12
CA GLU A 87 -27.69 17.75 -21.64
C GLU A 87 -26.32 17.23 -21.17
N LYS A 88 -26.32 16.55 -20.03
CA LYS A 88 -25.13 16.09 -19.33
C LYS A 88 -25.34 14.66 -18.84
N THR A 89 -24.60 13.73 -19.42
CA THR A 89 -24.64 12.32 -19.01
C THR A 89 -24.38 12.13 -17.51
N ILE A 90 -25.10 11.19 -16.88
CA ILE A 90 -24.81 10.82 -15.49
C ILE A 90 -23.44 10.15 -15.44
N LEU A 91 -22.60 10.63 -14.53
CA LEU A 91 -21.23 10.17 -14.38
C LEU A 91 -21.17 8.89 -13.52
N TYR A 92 -20.27 7.98 -13.89
CA TYR A 92 -19.98 6.80 -13.07
C TYR A 92 -19.24 7.21 -11.78
N PHE A 93 -19.71 6.71 -10.64
CA PHE A 93 -19.00 6.81 -9.38
C PHE A 93 -18.14 5.57 -9.12
N SER A 94 -16.83 5.76 -8.93
CA SER A 94 -15.91 4.70 -8.50
C SER A 94 -15.77 4.70 -6.98
N ILE A 95 -16.18 3.60 -6.34
CA ILE A 95 -16.09 3.41 -4.88
C ILE A 95 -14.64 3.44 -4.37
N THR A 96 -13.67 3.14 -5.26
CA THR A 96 -12.24 3.17 -4.93
C THR A 96 -11.62 4.55 -5.10
N ARG A 97 -12.26 5.49 -5.81
CA ARG A 97 -11.74 6.84 -6.10
C ARG A 97 -12.74 7.92 -5.75
N TRP A 98 -12.83 8.23 -4.47
CA TRP A 98 -13.76 9.23 -3.94
C TRP A 98 -13.50 10.68 -4.41
N VAL A 99 -12.36 10.98 -5.07
CA VAL A 99 -12.13 12.31 -5.72
C VAL A 99 -13.30 12.61 -6.67
N LEU A 100 -13.81 11.58 -7.33
CA LEU A 100 -14.85 11.74 -8.34
C LEU A 100 -16.23 11.99 -7.72
N MET A 101 -16.42 11.73 -6.41
CA MET A 101 -17.71 11.88 -5.76
C MET A 101 -18.26 13.31 -5.92
N GLY A 102 -17.44 14.32 -5.70
CA GLY A 102 -17.85 15.73 -5.86
C GLY A 102 -18.39 15.99 -7.26
N LYS A 103 -17.66 15.55 -8.30
CA LYS A 103 -18.09 15.68 -9.70
C LYS A 103 -19.41 14.96 -9.99
N VAL A 104 -19.59 13.74 -9.49
CA VAL A 104 -20.83 12.96 -9.67
C VAL A 104 -22.00 13.64 -8.95
N VAL A 105 -21.83 14.00 -7.68
CA VAL A 105 -22.89 14.65 -6.87
C VAL A 105 -23.27 15.99 -7.48
N ASN A 106 -22.31 16.81 -7.91
CA ASN A 106 -22.59 18.08 -8.57
C ASN A 106 -23.39 17.87 -9.86
N ARG A 107 -23.01 16.91 -10.70
CA ARG A 107 -23.75 16.55 -11.92
C ARG A 107 -25.20 16.15 -11.64
N ILE A 108 -25.43 15.45 -10.53
CA ILE A 108 -26.77 15.05 -10.09
C ILE A 108 -27.55 16.26 -9.59
N LEU A 109 -26.92 17.13 -8.78
CA LEU A 109 -27.56 18.34 -8.26
C LEU A 109 -27.93 19.34 -9.36
N GLU A 110 -27.09 19.48 -10.40
CA GLU A 110 -27.37 20.29 -11.59
C GLU A 110 -28.63 19.83 -12.33
N GLN A 111 -28.92 18.53 -12.30
CA GLN A 111 -30.07 17.90 -12.97
C GLN A 111 -31.16 17.48 -11.98
N TRP A 112 -31.13 17.96 -10.74
CA TRP A 112 -31.99 17.43 -9.67
C TRP A 112 -33.47 17.53 -10.03
N ASP A 113 -33.91 18.68 -10.51
CA ASP A 113 -35.33 18.92 -10.76
C ASP A 113 -35.82 18.10 -11.98
N THR A 114 -35.00 17.97 -13.04
CA THR A 114 -35.25 17.06 -14.18
C THR A 114 -35.28 15.59 -13.74
N LEU A 115 -34.36 15.17 -12.87
CA LEU A 115 -34.34 13.82 -12.32
C LEU A 115 -35.59 13.55 -11.48
N SER A 116 -35.98 14.49 -10.63
CA SER A 116 -37.22 14.41 -9.87
C SER A 116 -38.43 14.30 -10.80
N ASP A 117 -38.50 15.08 -11.87
CA ASP A 117 -39.60 15.01 -12.83
C ASP A 117 -39.66 13.65 -13.57
N TYR A 118 -38.51 13.17 -14.05
CA TYR A 118 -38.41 11.87 -14.73
C TYR A 118 -38.84 10.71 -13.83
N PHE A 119 -38.27 10.63 -12.61
CA PHE A 119 -38.52 9.50 -11.72
C PHE A 119 -39.84 9.58 -10.95
N LEU A 120 -40.33 10.78 -10.61
CA LEU A 120 -41.51 10.96 -9.77
C LEU A 120 -42.80 11.20 -10.57
N ARG A 121 -42.69 11.68 -11.81
CA ARG A 121 -43.85 11.99 -12.68
C ARG A 121 -43.86 11.17 -13.97
N PHE A 122 -42.84 11.32 -14.82
CA PHE A 122 -42.84 10.69 -16.15
C PHE A 122 -42.90 9.16 -16.09
N LEU A 123 -42.01 8.52 -15.32
CA LEU A 123 -41.96 7.05 -15.25
C LEU A 123 -43.28 6.45 -14.73
N PRO A 124 -43.88 6.94 -13.62
CA PRO A 124 -45.21 6.51 -13.20
C PRO A 124 -46.31 6.69 -14.24
N GLU A 125 -46.33 7.81 -14.97
CA GLU A 125 -47.41 8.15 -15.90
C GLU A 125 -47.29 7.47 -17.27
N LYS A 126 -46.07 7.40 -17.79
CA LYS A 126 -45.79 7.03 -19.19
C LYS A 126 -45.13 5.67 -19.34
N GLN A 127 -44.37 5.22 -18.33
CA GLN A 127 -43.56 4.00 -18.39
C GLN A 127 -43.76 3.08 -17.16
N PRO A 128 -45.00 2.76 -16.73
CA PRO A 128 -45.25 2.01 -15.49
C PRO A 128 -44.69 0.58 -15.51
N SER A 129 -44.54 -0.01 -16.70
CA SER A 129 -43.93 -1.34 -16.87
C SER A 129 -42.44 -1.35 -16.52
N GLN A 130 -41.72 -0.25 -16.72
CA GLN A 130 -40.28 -0.16 -16.44
C GLN A 130 -39.94 -0.12 -14.94
N ILE A 131 -40.92 0.29 -14.12
CA ILE A 131 -40.73 0.51 -12.68
C ILE A 131 -41.30 -0.61 -11.81
N ARG A 132 -42.10 -1.51 -12.38
CA ARG A 132 -42.71 -2.62 -11.63
C ARG A 132 -41.64 -3.53 -11.04
N GLU A 133 -41.72 -3.76 -9.73
CA GLU A 133 -40.81 -4.65 -8.97
C GLU A 133 -39.32 -4.30 -9.11
N ASN A 134 -39.02 -3.02 -9.37
CA ASN A 134 -37.67 -2.56 -9.64
C ASN A 134 -37.06 -1.86 -8.41
N LYS A 135 -36.34 -2.62 -7.59
CA LYS A 135 -35.68 -2.10 -6.37
C LYS A 135 -34.81 -0.87 -6.60
N ARG A 136 -34.15 -0.79 -7.76
CA ARG A 136 -33.30 0.37 -8.12
C ARG A 136 -34.14 1.63 -8.30
N TYR A 137 -35.28 1.51 -8.96
CA TYR A 137 -36.25 2.61 -9.07
C TYR A 137 -36.74 3.04 -7.69
N ASP A 138 -37.12 2.08 -6.83
CA ASP A 138 -37.61 2.38 -5.48
C ASP A 138 -36.57 3.14 -4.64
N ASN A 139 -35.31 2.72 -4.70
CA ASN A 139 -34.20 3.40 -4.04
C ASN A 139 -34.02 4.84 -4.54
N ILE A 140 -33.98 5.03 -5.87
CA ILE A 140 -33.82 6.36 -6.48
C ILE A 140 -35.00 7.26 -6.12
N LYS A 141 -36.23 6.75 -6.23
CA LYS A 141 -37.46 7.46 -5.89
C LYS A 141 -37.45 7.93 -4.43
N LEU A 142 -37.04 7.07 -3.50
CA LEU A 142 -36.95 7.41 -2.08
C LEU A 142 -36.01 8.59 -1.84
N VAL A 143 -34.85 8.60 -2.50
CA VAL A 143 -33.87 9.69 -2.38
C VAL A 143 -34.40 10.98 -2.99
N LEU A 144 -34.94 10.93 -4.21
CA LEU A 144 -35.45 12.12 -4.92
C LEU A 144 -36.69 12.74 -4.27
N SER A 145 -37.47 11.96 -3.52
CA SER A 145 -38.66 12.44 -2.80
C SER A 145 -38.34 13.10 -1.45
N SER A 146 -37.09 13.02 -0.97
CA SER A 146 -36.70 13.44 0.37
C SER A 146 -35.92 14.76 0.36
N ASN A 147 -36.45 15.77 1.06
CA ASN A 147 -35.75 17.04 1.28
C ASN A 147 -34.42 16.83 2.01
N LEU A 148 -34.39 15.91 2.98
CA LEU A 148 -33.16 15.56 3.72
C LEU A 148 -32.08 15.03 2.78
N SER A 149 -32.43 14.23 1.78
CA SER A 149 -31.48 13.73 0.79
C SER A 149 -30.90 14.85 -0.06
N LYS A 150 -31.72 15.80 -0.54
CA LYS A 150 -31.24 16.97 -1.30
C LYS A 150 -30.29 17.83 -0.46
N VAL A 151 -30.60 18.05 0.82
CA VAL A 151 -29.73 18.75 1.78
C VAL A 151 -28.42 17.99 1.99
N ALA A 152 -28.49 16.67 2.20
CA ALA A 152 -27.32 15.82 2.41
C ALA A 152 -26.36 15.84 1.21
N LEU A 153 -26.88 15.75 -0.03
CA LEU A 153 -26.07 15.81 -1.25
C LEU A 153 -25.40 17.18 -1.42
N ASN A 154 -26.09 18.28 -1.09
CA ASN A 154 -25.46 19.61 -1.11
C ASN A 154 -24.34 19.74 -0.07
N PHE A 155 -24.49 19.13 1.11
CA PHE A 155 -23.42 19.08 2.10
C PHE A 155 -22.24 18.22 1.63
N VAL A 156 -22.49 17.09 0.98
CA VAL A 156 -21.44 16.25 0.38
C VAL A 156 -20.68 16.99 -0.72
N SER A 157 -21.40 17.68 -1.61
CA SER A 157 -20.82 18.59 -2.61
C SER A 157 -19.91 19.63 -1.95
N TYR A 158 -20.39 20.30 -0.90
CA TYR A 158 -19.60 21.25 -0.12
C TYR A 158 -18.31 20.63 0.44
N LEU A 159 -18.38 19.45 1.07
CA LEU A 159 -17.20 18.76 1.61
C LEU A 159 -16.18 18.49 0.50
N CYS A 160 -16.61 17.92 -0.62
CA CYS A 160 -15.71 17.62 -1.74
C CYS A 160 -15.01 18.90 -2.24
N GLU A 161 -15.79 19.91 -2.62
CA GLU A 161 -15.28 21.13 -3.25
C GLU A 161 -14.36 21.95 -2.33
N ASN A 162 -14.69 22.07 -1.04
CA ASN A 162 -14.07 23.06 -0.16
C ASN A 162 -13.01 22.49 0.78
N ILE A 163 -12.95 21.16 0.93
CA ILE A 163 -12.05 20.52 1.89
C ILE A 163 -11.13 19.52 1.19
N PHE A 164 -11.65 18.67 0.31
CA PHE A 164 -10.91 17.52 -0.20
C PHE A 164 -10.30 17.73 -1.59
N ASP A 165 -11.02 18.36 -2.52
CA ASP A 165 -10.66 18.39 -3.94
C ASP A 165 -9.33 19.11 -4.19
N ARG A 166 -9.04 20.21 -3.47
CA ARG A 166 -7.76 20.92 -3.58
C ARG A 166 -6.58 19.99 -3.28
N PHE A 167 -6.58 19.36 -2.10
CA PHE A 167 -5.48 18.48 -1.68
C PHE A 167 -5.31 17.31 -2.64
N LEU A 168 -6.42 16.62 -2.96
CA LEU A 168 -6.41 15.41 -3.77
C LEU A 168 -5.98 15.68 -5.22
N THR A 169 -6.45 16.77 -5.82
CA THR A 169 -6.08 17.12 -7.19
C THR A 169 -4.63 17.61 -7.27
N TYR A 170 -4.18 18.37 -6.27
CA TYR A 170 -2.84 18.94 -6.28
C TYR A 170 -1.74 17.88 -6.21
N PHE A 171 -1.87 16.92 -5.28
CA PHE A 171 -0.88 15.84 -5.12
C PHE A 171 -0.99 14.71 -6.14
N GLN A 172 -1.94 14.79 -7.09
CA GLN A 172 -1.99 13.89 -8.26
C GLN A 172 -1.08 14.31 -9.42
N SER A 173 -0.49 15.51 -9.35
CA SER A 173 0.41 16.04 -10.37
C SER A 173 1.72 15.23 -10.51
N GLU A 174 2.39 15.41 -11.65
CA GLU A 174 3.70 14.81 -11.98
C GLU A 174 4.89 15.60 -11.42
N GLU A 175 4.65 16.81 -10.89
CA GLU A 175 5.70 17.70 -10.42
C GLU A 175 6.18 17.31 -9.02
N PRO A 176 7.45 17.57 -8.65
CA PRO A 176 7.95 17.28 -7.30
C PRO A 176 7.28 18.18 -6.25
N LEU A 177 6.35 17.64 -5.45
CA LEU A 177 5.58 18.42 -4.46
C LEU A 177 5.92 18.10 -3.01
N ILE A 178 6.99 17.34 -2.75
CA ILE A 178 7.34 16.90 -1.39
C ILE A 178 7.56 18.06 -0.40
N HIS A 179 8.04 19.20 -0.89
CA HIS A 179 8.27 20.42 -0.12
C HIS A 179 6.98 21.08 0.40
N LEU A 180 5.83 20.86 -0.26
CA LEU A 180 4.53 21.43 0.13
C LEU A 180 3.66 20.46 0.92
N LEU A 181 3.99 19.17 0.87
CA LEU A 181 3.16 18.10 1.41
C LEU A 181 2.82 18.29 2.89
N TYR A 182 3.81 18.59 3.74
CA TYR A 182 3.58 18.81 5.16
C TYR A 182 2.61 19.97 5.42
N ASN A 183 2.84 21.09 4.73
CA ASN A 183 2.05 22.29 4.94
C ASN A 183 0.60 22.09 4.51
N GLU A 184 0.37 21.47 3.35
CA GLU A 184 -0.98 21.20 2.85
C GLU A 184 -1.72 20.17 3.74
N MET A 185 -1.03 19.18 4.31
CA MET A 185 -1.64 18.26 5.29
C MET A 185 -2.09 18.99 6.56
N VAL A 186 -1.24 19.88 7.10
CA VAL A 186 -1.56 20.72 8.26
C VAL A 186 -2.75 21.63 7.97
N HIS A 187 -2.75 22.31 6.83
CA HIS A 187 -3.85 23.19 6.41
C HIS A 187 -5.17 22.44 6.27
N MET A 188 -5.17 21.29 5.59
CA MET A 188 -6.37 20.48 5.42
C MET A 188 -6.91 19.98 6.77
N TYR A 189 -6.04 19.46 7.66
CA TYR A 189 -6.48 19.00 8.97
C TYR A 189 -7.03 20.15 9.82
N LYS A 190 -6.38 21.32 9.80
CA LYS A 190 -6.86 22.54 10.46
C LYS A 190 -8.21 23.00 9.91
N ASN A 191 -8.43 22.93 8.60
CA ASN A 191 -9.70 23.29 7.94
C ASN A 191 -10.85 22.37 8.41
N ILE A 192 -10.61 21.06 8.52
CA ILE A 192 -11.57 20.12 9.12
C ILE A 192 -11.93 20.51 10.54
N LEU A 193 -10.93 20.76 11.40
CA LEU A 193 -11.17 21.12 12.81
C LEU A 193 -11.97 22.42 12.93
N LEU A 194 -11.61 23.46 12.16
CA LEU A 194 -12.32 24.75 12.13
C LEU A 194 -13.74 24.66 11.54
N SER A 195 -14.09 23.54 10.90
CA SER A 195 -15.43 23.35 10.34
C SER A 195 -16.50 23.07 11.40
N PHE A 196 -16.10 22.58 12.59
CA PHE A 196 -17.02 22.21 13.67
C PHE A 196 -16.57 22.59 15.08
N LEU A 197 -15.33 23.06 15.26
CA LEU A 197 -14.80 23.55 16.54
C LEU A 197 -14.68 25.07 16.54
N LYS A 198 -14.78 25.65 17.74
CA LYS A 198 -14.54 27.08 17.95
C LYS A 198 -13.10 27.45 17.59
N PRO A 199 -12.85 28.58 16.90
CA PRO A 199 -11.50 29.01 16.53
C PRO A 199 -10.54 29.09 17.71
N ASP A 200 -11.01 29.54 18.88
CA ASP A 200 -10.19 29.68 20.09
C ASP A 200 -9.52 28.37 20.54
N THR A 201 -10.13 27.22 20.23
CA THR A 201 -9.57 25.89 20.55
C THR A 201 -8.33 25.56 19.70
N ILE A 202 -8.21 26.18 18.53
CA ILE A 202 -7.24 25.86 17.46
C ILE A 202 -6.23 27.01 17.27
N ASN A 203 -6.62 28.24 17.57
CA ASN A 203 -5.78 29.43 17.42
C ASN A 203 -4.42 29.21 18.09
N ASN A 204 -3.35 29.60 17.39
CA ASN A 204 -1.93 29.42 17.76
C ASN A 204 -1.38 27.98 17.71
N LYS A 205 -2.15 26.97 17.30
CA LYS A 205 -1.63 25.60 17.08
C LYS A 205 -1.33 25.35 15.61
N SER A 206 -0.26 24.60 15.34
CA SER A 206 0.14 24.17 14.00
C SER A 206 0.88 22.83 14.05
N GLY A 207 1.03 22.16 12.90
CA GLY A 207 1.82 20.94 12.79
C GLY A 207 1.38 19.85 13.77
N SER A 208 2.34 19.34 14.54
CA SER A 208 2.13 18.32 15.58
C SER A 208 1.21 18.78 16.72
N ASP A 209 1.12 20.08 17.00
CA ASP A 209 0.30 20.61 18.11
C ASP A 209 -1.20 20.36 17.87
N LEU A 210 -1.60 20.26 16.60
CA LEU A 210 -2.98 19.93 16.22
C LEU A 210 -3.37 18.52 16.69
N LEU A 211 -2.41 17.59 16.81
CA LEU A 211 -2.68 16.23 17.29
C LEU A 211 -3.08 16.20 18.77
N ASN A 212 -2.73 17.24 19.55
CA ASN A 212 -3.06 17.32 20.96
C ASN A 212 -4.49 17.83 21.21
N ILE A 213 -5.22 18.21 20.16
CA ILE A 213 -6.60 18.66 20.28
C ILE A 213 -7.49 17.44 20.53
N SER A 214 -8.15 17.43 21.67
CA SER A 214 -9.30 16.57 21.99
C SER A 214 -10.56 17.31 21.54
N PHE A 215 -11.46 16.62 20.84
CA PHE A 215 -12.70 17.21 20.31
C PHE A 215 -13.93 16.37 20.61
N GLU A 216 -13.81 15.47 21.60
CA GLU A 216 -14.91 14.67 22.15
C GLU A 216 -15.85 15.52 23.03
N GLN A 217 -15.41 16.71 23.45
CA GLN A 217 -16.17 17.61 24.31
C GLN A 217 -17.03 18.58 23.51
N THR A 218 -18.36 18.48 23.68
CA THR A 218 -19.35 19.33 22.98
C THR A 218 -19.22 20.83 23.27
N VAL A 219 -18.64 21.22 24.41
CA VAL A 219 -18.40 22.64 24.77
C VAL A 219 -17.50 23.35 23.76
N GLN A 220 -16.61 22.60 23.11
CA GLN A 220 -15.68 23.12 22.12
C GLN A 220 -16.29 23.22 20.72
N TRP A 221 -17.48 22.64 20.52
CA TRP A 221 -18.15 22.60 19.23
C TRP A 221 -18.84 23.93 18.93
N THR A 222 -18.90 24.27 17.66
CA THR A 222 -19.66 25.41 17.15
C THR A 222 -21.16 25.15 17.24
N SER A 223 -21.94 26.23 17.35
CA SER A 223 -23.39 26.15 17.26
C SER A 223 -23.87 25.69 15.88
N ASP A 224 -25.16 25.30 15.75
CA ASP A 224 -25.78 24.97 14.45
C ASP A 224 -25.69 26.12 13.45
N LYS A 225 -25.57 27.37 13.90
CA LYS A 225 -25.45 28.56 13.05
C LYS A 225 -24.03 28.81 12.55
N GLU A 226 -23.03 28.30 13.24
CA GLU A 226 -21.62 28.56 12.95
C GLU A 226 -20.93 27.39 12.25
N ILE A 227 -21.43 26.17 12.46
CA ILE A 227 -20.91 24.96 11.80
C ILE A 227 -20.88 25.14 10.29
N LYS A 228 -19.77 24.72 9.67
CA LYS A 228 -19.55 24.89 8.24
C LYS A 228 -20.23 23.76 7.47
N ILE A 229 -21.22 24.11 6.65
CA ILE A 229 -22.00 23.16 5.84
C ILE A 229 -22.20 23.62 4.39
N GLY A 230 -21.69 24.81 4.04
CA GLY A 230 -21.89 25.43 2.74
C GLY A 230 -23.21 26.22 2.61
N GLU A 231 -23.19 27.24 1.76
CA GLU A 231 -24.34 28.15 1.56
C GLU A 231 -25.51 27.45 0.85
N ARG A 232 -25.23 26.59 -0.14
CA ARG A 232 -26.26 25.80 -0.83
C ARG A 232 -27.06 24.94 0.15
N THR A 233 -26.35 24.26 1.05
CA THR A 233 -26.96 23.47 2.14
C THR A 233 -27.76 24.35 3.09
N ARG A 234 -27.20 25.48 3.55
CA ARG A 234 -27.85 26.43 4.45
C ARG A 234 -29.22 26.89 3.93
N LYS A 235 -29.31 27.24 2.65
CA LYS A 235 -30.56 27.66 1.99
C LYS A 235 -31.64 26.58 1.98
N LEU A 236 -31.26 25.31 2.04
CA LEU A 236 -32.19 24.18 2.04
C LEU A 236 -32.56 23.70 3.45
N ILE A 237 -31.82 24.08 4.51
CA ILE A 237 -32.17 23.72 5.90
C ILE A 237 -33.61 24.12 6.30
N PRO A 238 -34.19 25.25 5.85
CA PRO A 238 -35.59 25.59 6.10
C PRO A 238 -36.61 24.58 5.57
N THR A 239 -36.27 23.77 4.56
CA THR A 239 -37.20 22.78 3.98
C THR A 239 -37.33 21.50 4.82
N LEU A 240 -36.46 21.33 5.82
CA LEU A 240 -36.47 20.22 6.76
C LEU A 240 -37.38 20.51 7.95
N ASN A 241 -38.07 19.47 8.42
CA ASN A 241 -38.80 19.55 9.69
C ASN A 241 -37.82 19.59 10.89
N PHE A 242 -38.35 19.80 12.10
CA PHE A 242 -37.53 19.96 13.30
C PHE A 242 -36.63 18.75 13.59
N ASP A 243 -37.19 17.53 13.50
CA ASP A 243 -36.46 16.29 13.80
C ASP A 243 -35.41 15.98 12.75
N GLU A 244 -35.73 16.18 11.47
CA GLU A 244 -34.79 16.07 10.35
C GLU A 244 -33.63 17.04 10.49
N ARG A 245 -33.91 18.31 10.81
CA ARG A 245 -32.88 19.33 11.01
C ARG A 245 -31.94 18.96 12.16
N LYS A 246 -32.51 18.54 13.29
CA LYS A 246 -31.72 18.10 14.46
C LYS A 246 -30.86 16.88 14.10
N SER A 247 -31.43 15.88 13.44
CA SER A 247 -30.74 14.68 12.98
C SER A 247 -29.62 14.99 11.98
N PHE A 248 -29.87 15.90 11.03
CA PHE A 248 -28.88 16.35 10.06
C PHE A 248 -27.66 16.97 10.75
N TYR A 249 -27.86 17.93 11.65
CA TYR A 249 -26.78 18.60 12.36
C TYR A 249 -25.99 17.68 13.30
N GLN A 250 -26.65 16.69 13.91
CA GLN A 250 -25.97 15.64 14.68
C GLN A 250 -25.12 14.74 13.77
N THR A 251 -25.64 14.37 12.60
CA THR A 251 -24.94 13.55 11.62
C THR A 251 -23.72 14.29 11.06
N VAL A 252 -23.86 15.56 10.68
CA VAL A 252 -22.75 16.41 10.19
C VAL A 252 -21.60 16.49 11.19
N ARG A 253 -21.89 16.68 12.48
CA ARG A 253 -20.85 16.73 13.52
C ARG A 253 -20.11 15.41 13.64
N LYS A 254 -20.84 14.29 13.64
CA LYS A 254 -20.24 12.95 13.64
C LYS A 254 -19.39 12.69 12.40
N ILE A 255 -19.81 13.17 11.23
CA ILE A 255 -19.01 13.09 10.00
C ILE A 255 -17.68 13.81 10.19
N TYR A 256 -17.69 15.08 10.63
CA TYR A 256 -16.47 15.84 10.87
C TYR A 256 -15.57 15.21 11.93
N GLU A 257 -16.14 14.77 13.04
CA GLU A 257 -15.43 14.10 14.13
C GLU A 257 -14.73 12.83 13.63
N ASN A 258 -15.40 11.99 12.83
CA ASN A 258 -14.82 10.76 12.28
C ASN A 258 -13.72 11.05 11.25
N ILE A 259 -13.92 12.05 10.39
CA ILE A 259 -12.87 12.51 9.47
C ILE A 259 -11.65 12.99 10.27
N ALA A 260 -11.86 13.85 11.27
CA ALA A 260 -10.80 14.41 12.10
C ALA A 260 -10.03 13.31 12.85
N ASN A 261 -10.73 12.34 13.45
CA ASN A 261 -10.12 11.21 14.13
C ASN A 261 -9.29 10.34 13.20
N TYR A 262 -9.80 10.07 11.99
CA TYR A 262 -9.05 9.28 11.02
C TYR A 262 -7.80 10.00 10.54
N LEU A 263 -7.89 11.30 10.21
CA LEU A 263 -6.75 12.10 9.79
C LEU A 263 -5.70 12.24 10.91
N LYS A 264 -6.14 12.51 12.15
CA LYS A 264 -5.27 12.58 13.34
C LYS A 264 -4.41 11.32 13.52
N LYS A 265 -5.00 10.15 13.26
CA LYS A 265 -4.34 8.85 13.43
C LYS A 265 -3.38 8.51 12.30
N ASN A 266 -3.66 8.96 11.07
CA ASN A 266 -3.00 8.44 9.86
C ASN A 266 -2.14 9.47 9.11
N LEU A 267 -2.32 10.77 9.34
CA LEU A 267 -1.43 11.78 8.76
C LEU A 267 -0.13 11.89 9.57
N PRO A 268 1.04 11.95 8.92
CA PRO A 268 2.34 12.03 9.58
C PRO A 268 2.66 13.47 10.06
N LEU A 269 1.75 14.13 10.80
CA LEU A 269 1.95 15.52 11.24
C LEU A 269 3.06 15.68 12.29
N ASN A 270 3.49 14.59 12.92
CA ASN A 270 4.66 14.53 13.80
C ASN A 270 5.98 14.22 13.06
N ASN A 271 5.94 14.03 11.73
CA ASN A 271 7.13 13.73 10.94
C ASN A 271 7.98 14.99 10.73
N MET A 272 9.06 15.09 11.51
CA MET A 272 9.99 16.21 11.46
C MET A 272 10.70 16.33 10.10
N PHE A 273 11.01 15.21 9.43
CA PHE A 273 11.64 15.24 8.12
C PHE A 273 10.75 15.94 7.10
N LEU A 274 9.48 15.52 6.98
CA LEU A 274 8.51 16.17 6.08
C LEU A 274 8.30 17.64 6.41
N ARG A 275 8.28 18.00 7.71
CA ARG A 275 8.20 19.39 8.15
C ARG A 275 9.39 20.21 7.66
N ASP A 276 10.60 19.68 7.81
CA ASP A 276 11.83 20.40 7.47
C ASP A 276 12.01 20.52 5.95
N LEU A 277 11.40 19.65 5.13
CA LEU A 277 11.41 19.76 3.66
C LEU A 277 10.77 21.05 3.13
N GLN A 278 9.97 21.77 3.91
CA GLN A 278 9.45 23.09 3.52
C GLN A 278 10.57 24.09 3.20
N VAL A 279 11.77 23.88 3.76
CA VAL A 279 12.97 24.70 3.52
C VAL A 279 13.40 24.74 2.05
N LEU A 280 12.96 23.76 1.26
CA LEU A 280 13.21 23.70 -0.18
C LEU A 280 12.57 24.86 -0.96
N GLY A 281 11.52 25.48 -0.40
CA GLY A 281 10.82 26.57 -1.06
C GLY A 281 11.71 27.81 -1.21
N PRO A 282 11.62 28.54 -2.35
CA PRO A 282 12.45 29.72 -2.62
C PRO A 282 12.28 30.82 -1.55
N LEU A 283 11.09 30.92 -0.96
CA LEU A 283 10.76 31.92 0.06
C LEU A 283 11.28 31.53 1.46
N SER A 284 11.55 30.26 1.72
CA SER A 284 11.99 29.76 3.03
C SER A 284 13.51 29.85 3.24
N ARG A 285 14.27 30.19 2.20
CA ARG A 285 15.74 30.25 2.26
C ARG A 285 16.28 31.28 3.26
N ALA A 286 15.53 32.36 3.49
CA ALA A 286 15.92 33.47 4.38
C ALA A 286 15.45 33.26 5.83
N ASP A 287 14.69 32.18 6.10
CA ASP A 287 14.21 31.88 7.44
C ASP A 287 15.39 31.56 8.36
N ARG A 288 15.34 32.06 9.59
CA ARG A 288 16.40 31.85 10.59
C ARG A 288 16.70 30.38 10.87
N SER A 289 15.69 29.51 10.75
CA SER A 289 15.80 28.06 10.98
C SER A 289 16.21 27.25 9.75
N SER A 290 16.36 27.88 8.58
CA SER A 290 16.54 27.18 7.30
C SER A 290 17.84 26.36 7.26
N GLY A 291 18.94 26.91 7.78
CA GLY A 291 20.22 26.19 7.90
C GLY A 291 20.10 24.92 8.74
N ASP A 292 19.48 25.03 9.91
CA ASP A 292 19.27 23.86 10.77
C ASP A 292 18.34 22.82 10.12
N GLN A 293 17.32 23.28 9.39
CA GLN A 293 16.37 22.42 8.68
C GLN A 293 17.08 21.61 7.59
N ILE A 294 17.87 22.25 6.73
CA ILE A 294 18.55 21.53 5.64
C ILE A 294 19.57 20.53 6.17
N VAL A 295 20.26 20.86 7.27
CA VAL A 295 21.21 19.94 7.92
C VAL A 295 20.49 18.74 8.53
N ARG A 296 19.32 18.94 9.17
CA ARG A 296 18.50 17.83 9.67
C ARG A 296 17.99 16.94 8.53
N VAL A 297 17.57 17.52 7.41
CA VAL A 297 17.17 16.77 6.21
C VAL A 297 18.32 15.90 5.73
N ALA A 298 19.52 16.48 5.58
CA ALA A 298 20.71 15.77 5.15
C ALA A 298 21.09 14.59 6.07
N ARG A 299 21.06 14.81 7.39
CA ARG A 299 21.35 13.77 8.40
C ARG A 299 20.32 12.64 8.42
N THR A 300 19.10 12.90 7.97
CA THR A 300 18.01 11.91 7.97
C THR A 300 18.12 10.94 6.78
N ILE A 301 18.74 11.36 5.68
CA ILE A 301 18.85 10.51 4.49
C ILE A 301 20.03 9.55 4.64
N PRO A 302 19.79 8.22 4.66
CA PRO A 302 20.82 7.23 4.92
C PRO A 302 21.91 7.26 3.84
N ASN A 303 23.17 7.29 4.28
CA ASN A 303 24.36 7.12 3.43
C ASN A 303 24.51 8.13 2.27
N LEU A 304 23.82 9.28 2.32
CA LEU A 304 23.89 10.28 1.25
C LEU A 304 25.09 11.21 1.40
N LEU A 305 25.27 11.81 2.57
CA LEU A 305 26.36 12.74 2.91
C LEU A 305 27.11 12.24 4.15
N ASN A 306 28.45 12.33 4.12
CA ASN A 306 29.28 12.10 5.30
C ASN A 306 29.46 13.39 6.12
N ASP A 307 30.08 13.32 7.30
CA ASP A 307 30.25 14.47 8.19
C ASP A 307 30.93 15.68 7.51
N LYS A 308 31.95 15.44 6.67
CA LYS A 308 32.62 16.52 5.93
C LYS A 308 31.72 17.16 4.88
N ASP A 309 30.85 16.37 4.27
CA ASP A 309 29.86 16.89 3.33
C ASP A 309 28.75 17.66 4.06
N ILE A 310 28.40 17.29 5.30
CA ILE A 310 27.46 18.07 6.12
C ILE A 310 28.05 19.44 6.46
N ASP A 311 29.33 19.51 6.84
CA ASP A 311 29.99 20.79 7.10
C ASP A 311 29.98 21.68 5.85
N LYS A 312 30.29 21.11 4.67
CA LYS A 312 30.23 21.83 3.39
C LYS A 312 28.81 22.31 3.06
N LEU A 313 27.82 21.46 3.27
CA LEU A 313 26.41 21.80 3.04
C LEU A 313 25.99 23.00 3.87
N GLU A 314 26.39 23.07 5.13
CA GLU A 314 26.07 24.19 6.01
C GLU A 314 26.66 25.50 5.48
N HIS A 315 27.93 25.49 5.06
CA HIS A 315 28.57 26.65 4.44
C HIS A 315 27.93 27.03 3.10
N GLU A 316 27.63 26.06 2.24
CA GLU A 316 26.94 26.27 0.97
C GLU A 316 25.56 26.89 1.19
N TRP A 317 24.81 26.42 2.19
CA TRP A 317 23.49 26.96 2.52
C TRP A 317 23.55 28.41 3.00
N ILE A 318 24.52 28.76 3.85
CA ILE A 318 24.71 30.15 4.32
C ILE A 318 24.93 31.06 3.12
N LEU A 319 25.83 30.68 2.20
CA LEU A 319 26.10 31.47 0.99
C LEU A 319 24.85 31.59 0.11
N TYR A 320 24.17 30.47 -0.14
CA TYR A 320 22.93 30.43 -0.90
C TYR A 320 21.81 31.29 -0.28
N SER A 321 21.70 31.34 1.04
CA SER A 321 20.68 32.14 1.74
C SER A 321 20.85 33.64 1.47
N THR A 322 22.07 34.08 1.17
CA THR A 322 22.44 35.47 0.86
C THR A 322 22.51 35.77 -0.64
N GLU A 323 22.34 34.77 -1.50
CA GLU A 323 22.42 34.94 -2.95
C GLU A 323 21.30 35.86 -3.46
N SER A 324 21.58 36.67 -4.48
CA SER A 324 20.52 37.40 -5.20
C SER A 324 19.81 36.43 -6.16
N ILE A 325 18.57 36.07 -5.83
CA ILE A 325 17.74 35.17 -6.63
C ILE A 325 16.73 36.00 -7.42
N ASP A 326 16.71 35.81 -8.74
CA ASP A 326 15.72 36.43 -9.61
C ASP A 326 14.33 35.81 -9.37
N GLN A 327 13.30 36.65 -9.25
CA GLN A 327 11.93 36.19 -9.04
C GLN A 327 11.40 35.35 -10.20
N THR A 328 11.89 35.59 -11.42
CA THR A 328 11.53 34.81 -12.62
C THR A 328 11.96 33.35 -12.53
N TRP A 329 12.88 32.99 -11.63
CA TRP A 329 13.29 31.60 -11.44
C TRP A 329 12.23 30.75 -10.74
N PHE A 330 11.29 31.39 -10.02
CA PHE A 330 10.22 30.69 -9.34
C PHE A 330 8.81 31.21 -9.66
N ILE A 331 8.66 32.44 -10.16
CA ILE A 331 7.40 32.98 -10.69
C ILE A 331 7.37 32.77 -12.20
N LYS A 332 6.42 31.96 -12.67
CA LYS A 332 6.21 31.65 -14.10
C LYS A 332 5.29 32.65 -14.77
N ASP A 333 4.23 33.05 -14.09
CA ASP A 333 3.22 33.95 -14.64
C ASP A 333 2.43 34.62 -13.51
N GLU A 334 1.93 35.81 -13.76
CA GLU A 334 1.05 36.56 -12.88
C GLU A 334 -0.18 36.98 -13.69
N TYR A 335 -1.36 36.52 -13.28
CA TYR A 335 -2.59 36.79 -14.00
C TYR A 335 -3.72 37.14 -13.06
N VAL A 336 -4.71 37.85 -13.58
CA VAL A 336 -5.94 38.20 -12.85
C VAL A 336 -7.06 37.31 -13.37
N ASP A 337 -7.76 36.62 -12.46
CA ASP A 337 -8.92 35.81 -12.84
C ASP A 337 -10.12 36.68 -13.26
N PRO A 338 -11.17 36.11 -13.87
CA PRO A 338 -12.38 36.87 -14.23
C PRO A 338 -13.08 37.56 -13.05
N ASN A 339 -12.75 37.21 -11.80
CA ASN A 339 -13.31 37.79 -10.59
C ASN A 339 -12.43 38.94 -10.03
N GLY A 340 -11.32 39.28 -10.70
CA GLY A 340 -10.42 40.35 -10.28
C GLY A 340 -9.36 39.93 -9.25
N ASN A 341 -9.18 38.64 -8.97
CA ASN A 341 -8.16 38.19 -8.03
C ASN A 341 -6.82 37.97 -8.74
N SER A 342 -5.74 38.50 -8.18
CA SER A 342 -4.36 38.23 -8.64
C SER A 342 -3.92 36.83 -8.24
N HIS A 343 -3.39 36.09 -9.20
CA HIS A 343 -2.86 34.74 -9.03
C HIS A 343 -1.40 34.69 -9.50
N ILE A 344 -0.57 34.02 -8.71
CA ILE A 344 0.82 33.73 -9.06
C ILE A 344 0.91 32.27 -9.45
N LYS A 345 1.40 32.02 -10.66
CA LYS A 345 1.76 30.69 -11.12
C LYS A 345 3.25 30.49 -10.90
N TYR A 346 3.60 29.50 -10.10
CA TYR A 346 5.01 29.16 -9.85
C TYR A 346 5.56 28.21 -10.91
N HIS A 347 6.87 28.27 -11.11
CA HIS A 347 7.59 27.20 -11.79
C HIS A 347 7.63 25.93 -10.91
N PRO A 348 7.73 24.73 -11.51
CA PRO A 348 8.05 23.51 -10.78
C PRO A 348 9.33 23.69 -9.93
N ILE A 349 9.36 23.08 -8.75
CA ILE A 349 10.45 23.32 -7.79
C ILE A 349 11.83 22.87 -8.31
N ASP A 350 11.85 21.83 -9.14
CA ASP A 350 13.05 21.33 -9.81
C ASP A 350 13.58 22.30 -10.88
N TYR A 351 12.71 23.07 -11.54
CA TYR A 351 13.13 24.17 -12.41
C TYR A 351 13.89 25.23 -11.61
N TYR A 352 13.31 25.71 -10.51
CA TYR A 352 13.94 26.68 -9.62
C TYR A 352 15.33 26.21 -9.15
N TRP A 353 15.41 24.98 -8.66
CA TRP A 353 16.69 24.43 -8.18
C TRP A 353 17.72 24.23 -9.30
N ASN A 354 17.29 23.91 -10.52
CA ASN A 354 18.21 23.85 -11.67
C ASN A 354 18.84 25.21 -11.97
N GLU A 355 18.08 26.31 -11.88
CA GLU A 355 18.63 27.66 -12.01
C GLU A 355 19.65 27.96 -10.90
N VAL A 356 19.34 27.60 -9.65
CA VAL A 356 20.28 27.75 -8.51
C VAL A 356 21.57 26.93 -8.73
N PHE A 357 21.47 25.71 -9.26
CA PHE A 357 22.64 24.86 -9.52
C PHE A 357 23.45 25.29 -10.75
N SER A 358 22.90 26.15 -11.61
CA SER A 358 23.63 26.75 -12.72
C SER A 358 24.61 27.84 -12.29
N ILE A 359 24.50 28.33 -11.04
CA ILE A 359 25.38 29.37 -10.50
C ILE A 359 26.81 28.83 -10.41
N LEU A 360 27.71 29.54 -11.07
CA LEU A 360 29.15 29.25 -11.07
C LEU A 360 29.90 30.20 -10.14
N THR A 361 31.00 29.70 -9.61
CA THR A 361 32.04 30.54 -9.01
C THR A 361 32.75 31.36 -10.08
N ASN A 362 33.54 32.36 -9.67
CA ASN A 362 34.37 33.13 -10.60
C ASN A 362 35.41 32.27 -11.35
N SER A 363 35.72 31.07 -10.83
CA SER A 363 36.56 30.06 -11.49
C SER A 363 35.81 29.15 -12.48
N GLY A 364 34.50 29.34 -12.66
CA GLY A 364 33.69 28.54 -13.60
C GLY A 364 33.25 27.17 -13.08
N VAL A 365 33.48 26.85 -11.80
CA VAL A 365 32.99 25.59 -11.19
C VAL A 365 31.66 25.80 -10.46
N PRO A 366 30.80 24.76 -10.33
CA PRO A 366 29.52 24.86 -9.62
C PRO A 366 29.68 25.39 -8.20
N LYS A 367 28.87 26.38 -7.82
CA LYS A 367 28.96 27.04 -6.51
C LYS A 367 28.40 26.20 -5.35
N TYR A 368 27.39 25.37 -5.62
CA TYR A 368 26.64 24.61 -4.60
C TYR A 368 26.57 23.08 -4.88
N PRO A 369 27.72 22.38 -5.02
CA PRO A 369 27.73 20.98 -5.42
C PRO A 369 27.13 20.02 -4.37
N THR A 370 27.36 20.27 -3.09
CA THR A 370 26.87 19.41 -2.01
C THR A 370 25.37 19.59 -1.81
N LEU A 371 24.89 20.84 -1.89
CA LEU A 371 23.48 21.16 -1.91
C LEU A 371 22.78 20.54 -3.12
N CYS A 372 23.36 20.64 -4.32
CA CYS A 372 22.84 20.00 -5.53
C CYS A 372 22.64 18.48 -5.35
N LYS A 373 23.63 17.80 -4.77
CA LYS A 373 23.53 16.37 -4.46
C LYS A 373 22.37 16.06 -3.52
N LEU A 374 22.22 16.85 -2.44
CA LEU A 374 21.14 16.65 -1.47
C LEU A 374 19.77 16.86 -2.11
N ILE A 375 19.56 18.01 -2.73
CA ILE A 375 18.26 18.45 -3.24
C ILE A 375 17.75 17.50 -4.33
N LYS A 376 18.61 17.08 -5.26
CA LYS A 376 18.22 16.10 -6.30
C LYS A 376 17.72 14.80 -5.69
N ASN A 377 18.35 14.30 -4.62
CA ASN A 377 17.92 13.08 -3.93
C ASN A 377 16.64 13.28 -3.10
N VAL A 378 16.35 14.50 -2.67
CA VAL A 378 15.11 14.83 -1.97
C VAL A 378 13.94 15.00 -2.95
N LEU A 379 14.15 15.62 -4.11
CA LEU A 379 13.08 15.86 -5.09
C LEU A 379 12.61 14.59 -5.81
N ILE A 380 13.38 13.50 -5.76
CA ILE A 380 12.93 12.18 -6.24
C ILE A 380 12.05 11.42 -5.22
N ILE A 381 11.91 11.93 -4.00
CA ILE A 381 11.05 11.35 -2.98
C ILE A 381 9.59 11.57 -3.41
N SER A 382 8.88 10.48 -3.67
CA SER A 382 7.45 10.53 -4.02
C SER A 382 6.61 11.15 -2.89
N HIS A 383 5.72 12.07 -3.26
CA HIS A 383 4.70 12.68 -2.39
C HIS A 383 3.37 11.91 -2.37
N GLY A 384 3.27 10.79 -3.09
CA GLY A 384 2.06 9.96 -3.16
C GLY A 384 2.10 8.94 -4.30
N ASN A 385 1.18 7.97 -4.27
CA ASN A 385 1.17 6.87 -5.23
C ASN A 385 0.57 7.21 -6.61
N ALA A 386 0.29 8.48 -6.89
CA ALA A 386 -0.36 8.91 -8.13
C ALA A 386 0.46 8.52 -9.38
N ASP A 387 1.80 8.63 -9.33
CA ASP A 387 2.67 8.20 -10.44
C ASP A 387 2.57 6.70 -10.71
N VAL A 388 2.56 5.90 -9.64
CA VAL A 388 2.45 4.44 -9.72
C VAL A 388 1.08 4.04 -10.28
N GLU A 389 0.01 4.68 -9.82
CA GLU A 389 -1.35 4.46 -10.34
C GLU A 389 -1.49 4.86 -11.81
N ARG A 390 -0.84 5.96 -12.24
CA ARG A 390 -0.78 6.33 -13.67
C ARG A 390 -0.06 5.25 -14.47
N GLY A 391 1.05 4.71 -13.95
CA GLY A 391 1.74 3.55 -14.53
C GLY A 391 0.84 2.33 -14.70
N PHE A 392 0.05 1.98 -13.67
CA PHE A 392 -0.92 0.89 -13.76
C PHE A 392 -2.03 1.16 -14.79
N SER A 393 -2.51 2.40 -14.89
CA SER A 393 -3.49 2.77 -15.92
C SER A 393 -2.93 2.59 -17.33
N ILE A 394 -1.66 2.96 -17.55
CA ILE A 394 -1.01 2.75 -18.84
C ILE A 394 -0.85 1.25 -19.11
N ASN A 395 -0.45 0.46 -18.11
CA ASN A 395 -0.37 -0.99 -18.24
C ASN A 395 -1.73 -1.61 -18.57
N SER A 396 -2.82 -1.14 -17.96
CA SER A 396 -4.18 -1.62 -18.26
C SER A 396 -4.60 -1.33 -19.70
N ASN A 397 -4.11 -0.25 -20.31
CA ASN A 397 -4.34 0.05 -21.71
C ASN A 397 -3.49 -0.80 -22.66
N ILE A 398 -2.35 -1.32 -22.18
CA ILE A 398 -1.46 -2.21 -22.93
C ILE A 398 -1.95 -3.67 -22.87
N VAL A 399 -2.30 -4.12 -21.66
CA VAL A 399 -2.76 -5.49 -21.35
C VAL A 399 -4.29 -5.52 -21.43
N THR A 400 -4.81 -5.38 -22.64
CA THR A 400 -6.26 -5.51 -22.90
C THR A 400 -6.70 -6.97 -22.85
N GLU A 401 -8.01 -7.24 -22.82
CA GLU A 401 -8.55 -8.62 -22.82
C GLU A 401 -7.99 -9.46 -23.99
N ASN A 402 -7.85 -8.84 -25.17
CA ASN A 402 -7.27 -9.45 -26.38
C ASN A 402 -5.74 -9.60 -26.33
N ARG A 403 -5.07 -9.06 -25.32
CA ARG A 403 -3.61 -9.07 -25.11
C ARG A 403 -3.23 -9.54 -23.70
N SER A 404 -4.04 -10.39 -23.11
CA SER A 404 -3.87 -10.88 -21.73
C SER A 404 -2.66 -11.80 -21.53
N SER A 405 -2.07 -12.34 -22.60
CA SER A 405 -0.92 -13.27 -22.57
C SER A 405 0.43 -12.60 -22.89
N LEU A 406 0.55 -11.27 -22.70
CA LEU A 406 1.83 -10.59 -22.90
C LEU A 406 2.82 -10.96 -21.78
N SER A 407 4.04 -11.34 -22.18
CA SER A 407 5.14 -11.54 -21.23
C SER A 407 5.60 -10.22 -20.62
N GLU A 408 6.23 -10.27 -19.44
CA GLU A 408 6.82 -9.10 -18.78
C GLU A 408 7.76 -8.33 -19.71
N LEU A 409 8.62 -9.04 -20.47
CA LEU A 409 9.49 -8.45 -21.48
C LEU A 409 8.71 -7.66 -22.54
N SER A 410 7.57 -8.19 -23.00
CA SER A 410 6.73 -7.52 -23.99
C SER A 410 6.09 -6.27 -23.42
N ILE A 411 5.61 -6.34 -22.18
CA ILE A 411 5.04 -5.20 -21.45
C ILE A 411 6.11 -4.11 -21.28
N ASN A 412 7.31 -4.47 -20.83
CA ASN A 412 8.44 -3.55 -20.69
C ASN A 412 8.82 -2.91 -22.03
N GLY A 413 8.89 -3.68 -23.11
CA GLY A 413 9.13 -3.15 -24.45
C GLY A 413 8.08 -2.13 -24.91
N LEU A 414 6.79 -2.43 -24.71
CA LEU A 414 5.69 -1.52 -25.05
C LEU A 414 5.70 -0.26 -24.18
N ARG A 415 6.04 -0.39 -22.89
CA ARG A 415 6.19 0.75 -21.98
C ARG A 415 7.36 1.65 -22.39
N LEU A 416 8.50 1.08 -22.78
CA LEU A 416 9.63 1.85 -23.30
C LEU A 416 9.26 2.64 -24.56
N VAL A 417 8.49 2.04 -25.48
CA VAL A 417 8.01 2.75 -26.67
C VAL A 417 7.04 3.88 -26.29
N HIS A 418 6.08 3.61 -25.40
CA HIS A 418 5.14 4.62 -24.91
C HIS A 418 5.87 5.81 -24.27
N ASP A 419 6.79 5.53 -23.34
CA ASP A 419 7.52 6.56 -22.61
C ASP A 419 8.51 7.29 -23.52
N GLY A 420 9.11 6.61 -24.50
CA GLY A 420 9.92 7.23 -25.55
C GLY A 420 9.12 8.20 -26.42
N VAL A 421 7.90 7.86 -26.83
CA VAL A 421 7.01 8.77 -27.56
C VAL A 421 6.60 9.96 -26.69
N LYS A 422 6.28 9.73 -25.41
CA LYS A 422 5.96 10.80 -24.46
C LYS A 422 7.11 11.79 -24.34
N PHE A 423 8.33 11.28 -24.15
CA PHE A 423 9.52 12.10 -23.88
C PHE A 423 10.09 12.77 -25.14
N TYR A 424 10.42 12.00 -26.18
CA TYR A 424 11.07 12.53 -27.38
C TYR A 424 10.10 13.11 -28.41
N GLY A 425 8.85 12.64 -28.40
CA GLY A 425 7.80 13.09 -29.33
C GLY A 425 6.84 14.11 -28.74
N TYR A 426 7.03 14.50 -27.47
CA TYR A 426 6.06 15.33 -26.72
C TYR A 426 4.63 14.75 -26.80
N GLY A 427 4.52 13.43 -26.69
CA GLY A 427 3.26 12.69 -26.81
C GLY A 427 2.79 12.41 -28.24
N SER A 428 3.56 12.82 -29.26
CA SER A 428 3.26 12.60 -30.68
C SER A 428 4.30 11.72 -31.35
N SER A 429 3.89 10.55 -31.84
CA SER A 429 4.79 9.58 -32.48
C SER A 429 5.53 10.15 -33.71
N HIS A 430 4.86 10.98 -34.52
CA HIS A 430 5.44 11.59 -35.71
C HIS A 430 6.52 12.66 -35.42
N LYS A 431 6.64 13.11 -34.17
CA LYS A 431 7.69 14.06 -33.75
C LYS A 431 8.94 13.35 -33.22
N VAL A 432 8.88 12.05 -33.01
CA VAL A 432 10.04 11.27 -32.58
C VAL A 432 11.01 11.18 -33.75
N SER A 433 12.20 11.74 -33.56
CA SER A 433 13.27 11.64 -34.56
C SER A 433 13.79 10.21 -34.64
N ILE A 434 13.77 9.61 -35.84
CA ILE A 434 14.27 8.25 -36.07
C ILE A 434 15.77 8.34 -36.36
N THR A 435 16.60 7.86 -35.42
CA THR A 435 18.05 7.85 -35.61
C THR A 435 18.51 6.69 -36.51
N PRO A 436 19.67 6.80 -37.17
CA PRO A 436 20.29 5.69 -37.89
C PRO A 436 20.51 4.44 -37.01
N GLU A 437 20.82 4.62 -35.72
CA GLU A 437 20.96 3.46 -34.82
C GLU A 437 19.63 2.72 -34.64
N MET A 438 18.52 3.45 -34.47
CA MET A 438 17.19 2.83 -34.35
C MET A 438 16.86 1.98 -35.58
N ILE A 439 17.16 2.48 -36.78
CA ILE A 439 16.96 1.74 -38.04
C ILE A 439 17.79 0.46 -38.05
N ASN A 440 19.05 0.53 -37.62
CA ASN A 440 19.94 -0.63 -37.58
C ASN A 440 19.47 -1.68 -36.54
N ILE A 441 18.99 -1.24 -35.37
CA ILE A 441 18.43 -2.12 -34.33
C ILE A 441 17.19 -2.84 -34.86
N VAL A 442 16.27 -2.13 -35.52
CA VAL A 442 15.06 -2.73 -36.12
C VAL A 442 15.42 -3.77 -37.17
N LYS A 443 16.41 -3.51 -38.04
CA LYS A 443 16.90 -4.49 -39.02
C LYS A 443 17.42 -5.78 -38.38
N LYS A 444 18.00 -5.70 -37.18
CA LYS A 444 18.53 -6.87 -36.45
C LYS A 444 17.50 -7.55 -35.54
N SER A 445 16.32 -6.95 -35.34
CA SER A 445 15.33 -7.41 -34.36
C SER A 445 14.92 -8.87 -34.54
N SER A 446 14.74 -9.35 -35.77
CA SER A 446 14.38 -10.74 -36.06
C SER A 446 15.45 -11.74 -35.60
N ASN A 447 16.74 -11.40 -35.83
CA ASN A 447 17.85 -12.25 -35.40
C ASN A 447 17.98 -12.23 -33.87
N ASN A 448 17.92 -11.05 -33.25
CA ASN A 448 17.96 -10.92 -31.79
C ASN A 448 16.82 -11.70 -31.11
N TYR A 449 15.62 -11.70 -31.70
CA TYR A 449 14.48 -12.47 -31.19
C TYR A 449 14.72 -13.99 -31.27
N ARG A 450 15.28 -14.47 -32.39
CA ARG A 450 15.65 -15.89 -32.53
C ARG A 450 16.70 -16.32 -31.52
N GLU A 451 17.73 -15.49 -31.33
CA GLU A 451 18.77 -15.73 -30.32
C GLU A 451 18.19 -15.76 -28.90
N GLN A 452 17.28 -14.83 -28.57
CA GLN A 452 16.58 -14.84 -27.29
C GLN A 452 15.72 -16.08 -27.09
N LEU A 453 15.00 -16.56 -28.11
CA LEU A 453 14.22 -17.80 -28.01
C LEU A 453 15.10 -19.01 -27.71
N ILE A 454 16.27 -19.11 -28.34
CA ILE A 454 17.23 -20.18 -28.08
C ILE A 454 17.76 -20.06 -26.64
N ALA A 455 18.21 -18.87 -26.23
CA ALA A 455 18.71 -18.62 -24.89
C ALA A 455 17.65 -18.94 -23.81
N SER A 456 16.39 -18.57 -24.05
CA SER A 456 15.29 -18.87 -23.12
C SER A 456 15.03 -20.36 -22.99
N LYS A 457 15.07 -21.13 -24.09
CA LYS A 457 14.93 -22.60 -24.03
C LYS A 457 16.06 -23.25 -23.25
N VAL A 458 17.30 -22.79 -23.46
CA VAL A 458 18.48 -23.26 -22.72
C VAL A 458 18.36 -22.93 -21.24
N ALA A 459 17.94 -21.70 -20.90
CA ALA A 459 17.76 -21.29 -19.51
C ALA A 459 16.71 -22.13 -18.77
N VAL A 460 15.58 -22.45 -19.41
CA VAL A 460 14.56 -23.36 -18.84
C VAL A 460 15.14 -24.74 -18.58
N ALA A 461 15.88 -25.31 -19.54
CA ALA A 461 16.50 -26.62 -19.38
C ALA A 461 17.54 -26.64 -18.23
N ILE A 462 18.32 -25.57 -18.07
CA ILE A 462 19.27 -25.42 -16.96
C ILE A 462 18.52 -25.33 -15.63
N HIS A 463 17.47 -24.52 -15.54
CA HIS A 463 16.68 -24.35 -14.32
C HIS A 463 15.98 -25.64 -13.90
N ASP A 464 15.43 -26.41 -14.85
CA ASP A 464 14.83 -27.71 -14.57
C ASP A 464 15.85 -28.73 -14.05
N ASN A 465 17.08 -28.70 -14.59
CA ASN A 465 18.16 -29.54 -14.09
C ASN A 465 18.61 -29.11 -12.68
N GLN A 466 18.75 -27.81 -12.43
CA GLN A 466 19.08 -27.28 -11.09
C GLN A 466 18.00 -27.62 -10.06
N ASN A 467 16.72 -27.57 -10.42
CA ASN A 467 15.64 -27.99 -9.53
C ASN A 467 15.72 -29.47 -9.18
N LYS A 468 15.99 -30.33 -10.18
CA LYS A 468 16.22 -31.76 -9.94
C LYS A 468 17.42 -32.00 -9.01
N GLU A 469 18.53 -31.30 -9.22
CA GLU A 469 19.72 -31.39 -8.37
C GLU A 469 19.45 -30.89 -6.94
N ASN A 470 18.70 -29.80 -6.78
CA ASN A 470 18.29 -29.27 -5.48
C ASN A 470 17.37 -30.23 -4.73
N GLU A 471 16.40 -30.86 -5.41
CA GLU A 471 15.54 -31.89 -4.83
C GLU A 471 16.36 -33.11 -4.36
N ILE A 472 17.33 -33.55 -5.17
CA ILE A 472 18.25 -34.64 -4.78
C ILE A 472 19.05 -34.25 -3.53
N SER A 473 19.65 -33.05 -3.50
CA SER A 473 20.44 -32.58 -2.36
C SER A 473 19.61 -32.43 -1.08
N GLN A 474 18.37 -31.95 -1.18
CA GLN A 474 17.47 -31.84 -0.02
C GLN A 474 17.09 -33.22 0.53
N ASN A 475 16.79 -34.18 -0.36
CA ASN A 475 16.48 -35.55 0.03
C ASN A 475 17.67 -36.24 0.70
N GLU A 476 18.90 -36.02 0.21
CA GLU A 476 20.13 -36.53 0.84
C GLU A 476 20.37 -35.95 2.24
N LYS A 477 20.21 -34.63 2.41
CA LYS A 477 20.31 -33.98 3.73
C LYS A 477 19.27 -34.52 4.72
N GLN A 478 18.05 -34.79 4.25
CA GLN A 478 17.00 -35.35 5.08
C GLN A 478 17.32 -36.79 5.51
N LYS A 479 17.87 -37.61 4.59
CA LYS A 479 18.37 -38.96 4.91
C LYS A 479 19.49 -38.92 5.96
N GLN A 480 20.42 -37.99 5.84
CA GLN A 480 21.55 -37.87 6.76
C GLN A 480 21.08 -37.49 8.19
N LYS A 481 20.14 -36.55 8.31
CA LYS A 481 19.50 -36.23 9.60
C LYS A 481 18.78 -37.42 10.23
N GLN A 482 18.01 -38.17 9.43
CA GLN A 482 17.33 -39.38 9.92
C GLN A 482 18.32 -40.45 10.39
N PHE A 483 19.49 -40.56 9.75
CA PHE A 483 20.54 -41.50 10.16
C PHE A 483 21.21 -41.08 11.47
N GLU A 484 21.48 -39.78 11.64
CA GLU A 484 22.01 -39.23 12.89
C GLU A 484 21.03 -39.41 14.06
N GLU A 485 19.74 -39.14 13.85
CA GLU A 485 18.67 -39.34 14.86
C GLU A 485 18.56 -40.80 15.31
N GLU A 486 18.61 -41.76 14.37
CA GLU A 486 18.58 -43.19 14.72
C GLU A 486 19.84 -43.61 15.49
N LYS A 487 21.03 -43.12 15.08
CA LYS A 487 22.29 -43.42 15.76
C LYS A 487 22.29 -42.92 17.21
N ILE A 488 21.85 -41.69 17.44
CA ILE A 488 21.71 -41.11 18.78
C ILE A 488 20.74 -41.94 19.63
N THR A 489 19.63 -42.38 19.05
CA THR A 489 18.62 -43.20 19.75
C THR A 489 19.18 -44.58 20.11
N LEU A 490 19.96 -45.20 19.22
CA LEU A 490 20.63 -46.48 19.47
C LEU A 490 21.68 -46.38 20.59
N ASP A 491 22.43 -45.29 20.64
CA ASP A 491 23.42 -45.07 21.71
C ASP A 491 22.73 -44.85 23.07
N LYS A 492 21.57 -44.19 23.11
CA LYS A 492 20.72 -44.12 24.32
C LYS A 492 20.24 -45.49 24.77
N GLN A 493 19.85 -46.37 23.83
CA GLN A 493 19.42 -47.74 24.15
C GLN A 493 20.53 -48.52 24.84
N LYS A 494 21.75 -48.49 24.29
CA LYS A 494 22.91 -49.16 24.88
C LYS A 494 23.23 -48.67 26.30
N ASN A 495 23.03 -47.38 26.57
CA ASN A 495 23.24 -46.82 27.89
C ASN A 495 22.18 -47.30 28.89
N LEU A 496 20.91 -47.38 28.48
CA LEU A 496 19.85 -47.97 29.30
C LEU A 496 20.11 -49.45 29.58
N ASP A 497 20.54 -50.22 28.57
CA ASP A 497 20.86 -51.65 28.75
C ASP A 497 21.96 -51.84 29.81
N LYS A 498 22.91 -50.90 29.91
CA LYS A 498 23.92 -50.88 30.97
C LYS A 498 23.29 -50.58 32.34
N GLN A 499 22.36 -49.62 32.41
CA GLN A 499 21.65 -49.29 33.67
C GLN A 499 20.75 -50.43 34.16
N VAL A 500 20.15 -51.21 33.24
CA VAL A 500 19.41 -52.43 33.58
C VAL A 500 20.34 -53.43 34.25
N LYS A 501 21.51 -53.71 33.65
CA LYS A 501 22.51 -54.61 34.24
C LYS A 501 22.98 -54.13 35.62
N GLU A 502 23.17 -52.83 35.81
CA GLU A 502 23.49 -52.26 37.12
C GLU A 502 22.37 -52.46 38.16
N ALA A 503 21.11 -52.33 37.75
CA ALA A 503 19.96 -52.56 38.62
C ALA A 503 19.81 -54.05 38.97
N GLU A 504 20.04 -54.96 38.02
CA GLU A 504 20.07 -56.41 38.24
C GLU A 504 21.16 -56.80 39.25
N LEU A 505 22.37 -56.24 39.14
CA LEU A 505 23.45 -56.47 40.09
C LEU A 505 23.11 -55.97 41.51
N LEU A 506 22.43 -54.83 41.64
CA LEU A 506 21.96 -54.34 42.94
C LEU A 506 20.91 -55.26 43.56
N ILE A 507 20.01 -55.82 42.74
CA ILE A 507 19.02 -56.79 43.18
C ILE A 507 19.72 -58.08 43.62
N GLU A 508 20.66 -58.60 42.84
CA GLU A 508 21.43 -59.81 43.16
C GLU A 508 22.20 -59.66 44.48
N GLU A 509 22.93 -58.56 44.65
CA GLU A 509 23.65 -58.24 45.89
C GLU A 509 22.69 -58.09 47.08
N GLY A 510 21.56 -57.40 46.90
CA GLY A 510 20.51 -57.29 47.90
C GLY A 510 19.93 -58.65 48.30
N THR A 511 19.75 -59.57 47.36
CA THR A 511 19.23 -60.92 47.60
C THR A 511 20.23 -61.76 48.38
N ASN A 512 21.50 -61.74 47.97
CA ASN A 512 22.58 -62.45 48.66
C ASN A 512 22.77 -61.97 50.10
N ARG A 513 22.62 -60.66 50.36
CA ARG A 513 22.67 -60.11 51.72
C ARG A 513 21.45 -60.50 52.56
N LEU A 514 20.27 -60.55 51.96
CA LEU A 514 19.06 -61.00 52.64
C LEU A 514 19.21 -62.46 53.10
N ASP A 515 19.70 -63.35 52.24
CA ASP A 515 19.93 -64.76 52.57
C ASP A 515 20.93 -64.92 53.74
N LYS A 516 22.03 -64.16 53.73
CA LYS A 516 23.00 -64.14 54.84
C LYS A 516 22.42 -63.58 56.14
N ALA A 517 21.55 -62.57 56.05
CA ALA A 517 20.89 -61.98 57.21
C ALA A 517 19.86 -62.94 57.85
N LEU A 518 19.13 -63.71 57.03
CA LEU A 518 18.17 -64.72 57.48
C LEU A 518 18.86 -65.88 58.22
N ILE A 519 20.06 -66.26 57.79
CA ILE A 519 20.86 -67.31 58.44
C ILE A 519 21.45 -66.82 59.78
N SER A 520 21.86 -65.56 59.87
CA SER A 520 22.59 -65.00 61.02
C SER A 520 21.70 -64.30 62.06
N GLY A 521 20.44 -64.00 61.75
CA GLY A 521 19.51 -63.25 62.63
C GLY A 521 19.81 -61.75 62.73
N ALA A 522 20.71 -61.21 61.91
CA ALA A 522 21.15 -59.82 61.94
C ALA A 522 20.14 -58.88 61.26
N LEU A 523 19.27 -58.26 62.07
CA LEU A 523 18.18 -57.39 61.60
C LEU A 523 18.68 -56.16 60.81
N SER A 524 19.88 -55.66 61.11
CA SER A 524 20.51 -54.53 60.40
C SER A 524 20.93 -54.90 58.97
N GLU A 525 21.41 -56.12 58.75
CA GLU A 525 21.78 -56.62 57.41
C GLU A 525 20.53 -56.89 56.56
N ALA A 526 19.45 -57.40 57.18
CA ALA A 526 18.16 -57.55 56.51
C ALA A 526 17.57 -56.20 56.06
N TYR A 527 17.76 -55.14 56.86
CA TYR A 527 17.34 -53.79 56.50
C TYR A 527 18.17 -53.21 55.34
N ALA A 528 19.50 -53.40 55.36
CA ALA A 528 20.38 -53.00 54.26
C ALA A 528 20.07 -53.74 52.95
N ALA A 529 19.81 -55.05 53.03
CA ALA A 529 19.38 -55.88 51.92
C ALA A 529 18.05 -55.40 51.31
N LYS A 530 17.07 -55.04 52.16
CA LYS A 530 15.79 -54.47 51.73
C LYS A 530 15.97 -53.15 50.99
N LEU A 531 16.83 -52.25 51.48
CA LEU A 531 17.11 -50.97 50.80
C LEU A 531 17.75 -51.18 49.42
N LEU A 532 18.66 -52.14 49.27
CA LEU A 532 19.26 -52.49 47.97
C LEU A 532 18.25 -53.08 47.00
N LEU A 533 17.34 -53.95 47.48
CA LEU A 533 16.27 -54.53 46.68
C LEU A 533 15.23 -53.49 46.25
N ASP A 534 14.83 -52.60 47.16
CA ASP A 534 13.86 -51.54 46.87
C ASP A 534 14.46 -50.54 45.87
N GLY A 535 15.70 -50.07 46.09
CA GLY A 535 16.41 -49.19 45.16
C GLY A 535 16.72 -49.84 43.81
N GLY A 536 17.09 -51.13 43.81
CA GLY A 536 17.30 -51.90 42.58
C GLY A 536 16.02 -52.09 41.77
N ARG A 537 14.90 -52.44 42.42
CA ARG A 537 13.58 -52.60 41.77
C ARG A 537 13.02 -51.29 41.23
N GLU A 538 13.18 -50.19 41.97
CA GLU A 538 12.77 -48.86 41.51
C GLU A 538 13.59 -48.39 40.30
N LYS A 539 14.92 -48.59 40.33
CA LYS A 539 15.81 -48.32 39.19
C LYS A 539 15.48 -49.22 37.99
N LEU A 540 15.20 -50.50 38.20
CA LEU A 540 14.80 -51.43 37.13
C LEU A 540 13.47 -51.01 36.48
N LYS A 541 12.47 -50.68 37.29
CA LYS A 541 11.14 -50.25 36.81
C LYS A 541 11.23 -48.97 35.98
N SER A 542 11.91 -47.95 36.50
CA SER A 542 12.09 -46.67 35.79
C SER A 542 12.90 -46.82 34.51
N THR A 543 13.91 -47.69 34.50
CA THR A 543 14.72 -47.97 33.30
C THR A 543 13.92 -48.75 32.25
N HIS A 544 13.09 -49.71 32.65
CA HIS A 544 12.21 -50.45 31.74
C HIS A 544 11.18 -49.54 31.05
N GLU A 545 10.54 -48.64 31.80
CA GLU A 545 9.60 -47.65 31.25
C GLU A 545 10.28 -46.73 30.23
N GLN A 546 11.56 -46.40 30.43
CA GLN A 546 12.33 -45.62 29.45
C GLN A 546 12.75 -46.45 28.23
N GLN A 547 13.12 -47.73 28.39
CA GLN A 547 13.42 -48.63 27.26
C GLN A 547 12.21 -48.83 26.36
N GLU A 548 11.00 -48.98 26.91
CA GLU A 548 9.77 -49.14 26.13
C GLU A 548 9.46 -47.90 25.29
N LYS A 549 9.63 -46.71 25.86
CA LYS A 549 9.49 -45.43 25.13
C LYS A 549 10.52 -45.31 23.99
N LEU A 550 11.77 -45.65 24.27
CA LEU A 550 12.86 -45.55 23.30
C LEU A 550 12.71 -46.56 22.15
N THR A 551 12.24 -47.77 22.45
CA THR A 551 11.96 -48.82 21.45
C THR A 551 10.85 -48.37 20.50
N ASN A 552 9.77 -47.80 21.04
CA ASN A 552 8.69 -47.21 20.23
C ASN A 552 9.17 -46.05 19.34
N GLU A 553 10.12 -45.24 19.82
CA GLU A 553 10.73 -44.16 19.04
C GLU A 553 11.61 -44.71 17.91
N LEU A 554 12.41 -45.73 18.19
CA LEU A 554 13.27 -46.40 17.21
C LEU A 554 12.45 -47.08 16.10
N ASP A 555 11.34 -47.74 16.45
CA ASP A 555 10.45 -48.37 15.48
C ASP A 555 9.77 -47.33 14.57
N LYS A 556 9.38 -46.17 15.11
CA LYS A 556 8.85 -45.05 14.31
C LYS A 556 9.91 -44.52 13.33
N LEU A 557 11.16 -44.39 13.75
CA LEU A 557 12.26 -43.94 12.88
C LEU A 557 12.54 -44.96 11.76
N ARG A 558 12.51 -46.27 12.08
CA ARG A 558 12.69 -47.35 11.10
C ARG A 558 11.54 -47.45 10.11
N LEU A 559 10.30 -47.26 10.55
CA LEU A 559 9.12 -47.16 9.69
C LEU A 559 9.25 -46.00 8.70
N LYS A 560 9.59 -44.79 9.20
CA LYS A 560 9.84 -43.62 8.34
C LYS A 560 10.92 -43.87 7.29
N ARG A 561 12.02 -44.54 7.65
CA ARG A 561 13.07 -44.91 6.69
C ARG A 561 12.57 -45.89 5.64
N ARG A 562 11.82 -46.90 6.07
CA ARG A 562 11.26 -47.92 5.17
C ARG A 562 10.33 -47.28 4.15
N ASP A 563 9.46 -46.39 4.60
CA ASP A 563 8.53 -45.66 3.74
C ASP A 563 9.27 -44.75 2.76
N ALA A 564 10.33 -44.06 3.22
CA ALA A 564 11.19 -43.25 2.35
C ALA A 564 11.88 -44.09 1.25
N PHE A 565 12.37 -45.29 1.58
CA PHE A 565 13.00 -46.20 0.62
C PHE A 565 12.01 -46.73 -0.43
N PHE A 566 10.78 -47.06 -0.02
CA PHE A 566 9.73 -47.48 -0.96
C PHE A 566 9.30 -46.33 -1.89
N HIS A 567 9.24 -45.10 -1.37
CA HIS A 567 8.93 -43.92 -2.16
C HIS A 567 9.99 -43.66 -3.24
N GLU A 568 11.26 -43.90 -2.93
CA GLU A 568 12.40 -43.77 -3.83
C GLU A 568 12.39 -44.81 -4.97
N GLN A 569 12.09 -46.07 -4.67
CA GLN A 569 11.95 -47.09 -5.73
C GLN A 569 10.80 -46.80 -6.69
N SER A 570 9.69 -46.25 -6.18
CA SER A 570 8.54 -45.85 -6.99
C SER A 570 8.86 -44.65 -7.88
N SER A 571 9.61 -43.67 -7.35
CA SER A 571 10.06 -42.48 -8.07
C SER A 571 11.09 -42.81 -9.16
N ASN A 572 12.05 -43.68 -8.87
CA ASN A 572 13.03 -44.17 -9.85
C ASN A 572 12.39 -45.02 -10.97
N LYS A 573 11.32 -45.77 -10.67
CA LYS A 573 10.51 -46.45 -11.71
C LYS A 573 9.78 -45.45 -12.62
N LYS A 574 9.22 -44.37 -12.05
CA LYS A 574 8.60 -43.28 -12.84
C LYS A 574 9.62 -42.58 -13.75
N LEU A 575 10.80 -42.22 -13.24
CA LEU A 575 11.88 -41.63 -14.03
C LEU A 575 12.33 -42.51 -15.20
N LYS A 576 12.46 -43.83 -14.99
CA LYS A 576 12.76 -44.79 -16.07
C LYS A 576 11.64 -44.95 -17.10
N SER A 577 10.39 -44.70 -16.74
CA SER A 577 9.26 -44.71 -17.68
C SER A 577 9.17 -43.43 -18.52
N ILE A 578 9.58 -42.28 -17.97
CA ILE A 578 9.59 -40.99 -18.67
C ILE A 578 10.69 -40.97 -19.75
N HIS A 579 11.92 -41.41 -19.42
CA HIS A 579 13.00 -41.53 -20.42
C HIS A 579 12.67 -42.49 -21.58
N ARG A 580 11.83 -43.51 -21.37
CA ARG A 580 11.38 -44.39 -22.45
C ARG A 580 10.37 -43.73 -23.40
N ASN A 581 9.65 -42.69 -22.96
CA ASN A 581 8.69 -41.96 -23.78
C ASN A 581 9.33 -40.76 -24.51
N ASP A 582 10.42 -40.20 -23.97
CA ASP A 582 11.18 -39.14 -24.64
C ASP A 582 11.98 -39.69 -25.84
N ASP A 583 12.56 -40.90 -25.72
CA ASP A 583 13.28 -41.55 -26.84
C ASP A 583 12.39 -41.87 -28.06
N THR A 584 11.10 -42.10 -27.86
CA THR A 584 10.11 -42.26 -28.96
C THR A 584 9.65 -40.93 -29.55
N SER A 585 9.70 -39.85 -28.77
CA SER A 585 9.32 -38.51 -29.22
C SER A 585 10.40 -37.84 -30.07
N VAL A 586 11.68 -38.11 -29.76
CA VAL A 586 12.83 -37.60 -30.52
C VAL A 586 12.94 -38.25 -31.91
N LYS A 587 12.56 -39.53 -32.06
CA LYS A 587 12.57 -40.21 -33.37
C LYS A 587 11.50 -39.74 -34.35
N ILE A 588 10.43 -39.06 -33.91
CA ILE A 588 9.34 -38.61 -34.80
C ILE A 588 9.63 -37.24 -35.41
N LEU A 589 10.63 -36.49 -34.91
CA LEU A 589 10.99 -35.15 -35.38
C LEU A 589 12.12 -35.12 -36.41
N ASP A 590 12.98 -36.14 -36.46
CA ASP A 590 14.03 -36.24 -37.48
C ASP A 590 13.47 -36.55 -38.89
N ASP A 591 12.23 -37.06 -38.99
CA ASP A 591 11.57 -37.37 -40.26
C ASP A 591 10.71 -36.20 -40.84
N LYS A 592 10.72 -35.01 -40.21
CA LYS A 592 9.92 -33.84 -40.63
C LYS A 592 10.65 -32.48 -40.58
N ILE A 593 11.97 -32.46 -40.76
CA ILE A 593 12.75 -31.26 -41.14
C ILE A 593 13.13 -31.43 -42.61
#